data_AF-A0A936JT14-F1
#
_entry.id   AF-A0A936JT14-F1
#
_cell.length_a   1.000
_cell.length_b   1.000
_cell.length_c   1.000
_cell.angle_alpha   90.00
_cell.angle_beta   90.00
_cell.angle_gamma   90.00
#
_symmetry.space_group_name_H-M   'P 1'
#
loop_
_entity.id
_entity.type
_entity.pdbx_description
1 polymer ?
#
loop_
_entity_poly.entity_id
_entity_poly.type
_entity_poly.pdbx_seq_one_letter_code
_entity_poly.pdbx_strand_id
1 'polypeptide(L)'
;MTWHNGWNARVGVFMAAALYSTTLMTGCSDGGATTSTTTSGSGGTGGAGGMSSTGGMGGAPACGPNQELCGETCTDTQIDAANCGTCANTCASGEVCSLGSCSLSCGGGTTQCGSSCIDTSNDPANCGACGTVCAAGEVCSAGKCALTCSGGSTQCGNLCVDVSNDPANCGMCGTVCGAGEVCSAGNCALTCSGGTTQCGNLCVDVSNDPANCGMCGTVCGRARYARRAIARYRAAVERRNAAMRAWTCRTIQRTAGCAVRYAGRAKYARRAIARCRAAAERRNAAMPA
;
A
#
# COMPACT_ATOMS: atom_id res chain seq x y z
N MET A 1 -41.49 58.93 21.32
CA MET A 1 -42.13 57.98 22.27
C MET A 1 -42.04 56.60 21.62
N THR A 2 -41.38 55.55 22.11
CA THR A 2 -40.61 55.23 23.32
C THR A 2 -39.78 53.99 22.96
N TRP A 3 -38.45 54.07 22.95
CA TRP A 3 -37.53 52.95 22.75
C TRP A 3 -36.67 52.80 24.01
N HIS A 4 -37.26 52.25 25.07
CA HIS A 4 -36.55 51.78 26.26
C HIS A 4 -37.43 50.67 26.83
N ASN A 5 -36.93 49.42 26.88
CA ASN A 5 -37.31 48.34 27.84
C ASN A 5 -36.66 46.97 27.50
N GLY A 6 -35.36 46.92 27.17
CA GLY A 6 -34.65 45.66 26.88
C GLY A 6 -33.54 45.26 27.87
N TRP A 7 -33.28 46.07 28.89
CA TRP A 7 -32.04 45.95 29.70
C TRP A 7 -32.17 45.09 30.97
N ASN A 8 -33.37 44.86 31.49
CA ASN A 8 -33.53 44.22 32.81
C ASN A 8 -33.55 42.68 32.81
N ALA A 9 -33.58 42.01 31.65
CA ALA A 9 -33.71 40.54 31.59
C ALA A 9 -32.37 39.77 31.59
N ARG A 10 -31.22 40.44 31.48
CA ARG A 10 -29.91 39.77 31.28
C ARG A 10 -29.08 39.58 32.55
N VAL A 11 -29.49 40.13 33.69
CA VAL A 11 -28.70 40.10 34.93
C VAL A 11 -28.93 38.82 35.76
N GLY A 12 -30.06 38.12 35.58
CA GLY A 12 -30.45 36.98 36.43
C GLY A 12 -29.77 35.62 36.17
N VAL A 13 -29.04 35.43 35.07
CA VAL A 13 -28.58 34.09 34.63
C VAL A 13 -27.15 33.74 35.11
N PHE A 14 -26.44 34.66 35.78
CA PHE A 14 -25.00 34.50 36.06
C PHE A 14 -24.61 33.70 37.31
N MET A 15 -25.55 33.24 38.14
CA MET A 15 -25.21 32.63 39.45
C MET A 15 -25.24 31.08 39.51
N ALA A 16 -25.51 30.35 38.43
CA ALA A 16 -25.86 28.91 38.54
C ALA A 16 -24.86 27.85 37.99
N ALA A 17 -23.67 28.20 37.48
CA ALA A 17 -22.84 27.25 36.70
C ALA A 17 -21.42 27.04 37.24
N ALA A 18 -21.27 26.68 38.53
CA ALA A 18 -19.95 26.48 39.16
C ALA A 18 -19.74 25.12 39.86
N LEU A 19 -20.55 24.08 39.61
CA LEU A 19 -20.45 22.82 40.40
C LEU A 19 -20.42 21.49 39.63
N TYR A 20 -20.08 21.42 38.34
CA TYR A 20 -19.95 20.11 37.66
C TYR A 20 -18.76 20.06 36.70
N SER A 21 -17.58 19.65 37.20
CA SER A 21 -16.40 19.29 36.38
C SER A 21 -15.38 18.48 37.18
N THR A 22 -15.54 17.15 37.24
CA THR A 22 -14.46 16.18 37.52
C THR A 22 -14.86 14.82 36.95
N THR A 23 -14.17 14.36 35.89
CA THR A 23 -13.69 12.96 35.65
C THR A 23 -13.21 12.80 34.21
N LEU A 24 -11.90 12.63 34.03
CA LEU A 24 -11.24 12.23 32.79
C LEU A 24 -10.14 11.20 33.14
N MET A 25 -10.01 10.20 32.27
CA MET A 25 -8.86 9.29 32.04
C MET A 25 -8.68 8.02 32.88
N THR A 26 -8.84 6.86 32.22
CA THR A 26 -8.01 5.66 32.41
C THR A 26 -8.08 4.71 31.20
N GLY A 27 -6.92 4.31 30.65
CA GLY A 27 -6.76 3.01 29.97
C GLY A 27 -6.03 2.98 28.62
N CYS A 28 -4.69 2.91 28.64
CA CYS A 28 -3.84 2.33 27.58
C CYS A 28 -2.88 1.34 28.24
N SER A 29 -2.71 0.13 27.70
CA SER A 29 -1.43 -0.59 27.63
C SER A 29 -1.55 -1.88 26.79
N ASP A 30 -0.65 -1.98 25.83
CA ASP A 30 -0.38 -3.08 24.90
C ASP A 30 0.38 -4.24 25.55
N GLY A 31 0.36 -5.41 24.91
CA GLY A 31 1.27 -6.53 25.20
C GLY A 31 1.65 -7.25 23.89
N GLY A 32 2.94 -7.21 23.53
CA GLY A 32 3.50 -7.85 22.34
C GLY A 32 4.42 -9.04 22.65
N ALA A 33 4.57 -9.92 21.64
CA ALA A 33 5.77 -10.63 21.11
C ALA A 33 6.84 -11.17 22.10
N THR A 34 7.54 -12.30 21.93
CA THR A 34 7.74 -13.34 20.90
C THR A 34 8.67 -14.43 21.52
N THR A 35 8.58 -15.67 21.03
CA THR A 35 9.63 -16.68 20.68
C THR A 35 11.00 -16.67 21.43
N SER A 36 11.70 -17.74 21.83
CA SER A 36 12.06 -19.00 21.11
C SER A 36 12.96 -19.95 21.96
N THR A 37 13.06 -21.22 21.50
CA THR A 37 14.23 -22.15 21.46
C THR A 37 14.75 -22.91 22.69
N THR A 38 14.81 -24.24 22.55
CA THR A 38 15.83 -25.22 23.03
C THR A 38 15.55 -26.59 22.35
N THR A 39 16.39 -27.64 22.22
CA THR A 39 17.82 -27.89 21.92
C THR A 39 17.93 -29.42 21.61
N SER A 40 18.98 -29.84 20.87
CA SER A 40 19.77 -31.11 21.02
C SER A 40 19.36 -32.47 20.41
N GLY A 41 20.38 -33.15 19.85
CA GLY A 41 20.55 -34.62 19.69
C GLY A 41 20.94 -35.06 18.26
N SER A 42 22.19 -35.31 17.86
CA SER A 42 23.20 -36.37 18.17
C SER A 42 23.03 -37.72 17.45
N GLY A 43 24.03 -38.10 16.64
CA GLY A 43 24.49 -39.51 16.52
C GLY A 43 24.60 -40.14 15.12
N GLY A 44 25.78 -40.68 14.78
CA GLY A 44 25.94 -41.76 13.77
C GLY A 44 27.29 -41.78 13.04
N THR A 45 28.14 -42.79 13.31
CA THR A 45 29.42 -43.09 12.62
C THR A 45 29.49 -44.55 12.16
N GLY A 46 30.15 -44.80 11.02
CA GLY A 46 30.62 -46.09 10.49
C GLY A 46 30.80 -45.97 8.96
N GLY A 47 31.75 -46.55 8.23
CA GLY A 47 32.88 -47.48 8.42
C GLY A 47 33.30 -48.02 7.02
N ALA A 48 34.49 -48.64 6.89
CA ALA A 48 35.07 -49.48 5.79
C ALA A 48 36.45 -48.93 5.29
N GLY A 49 37.51 -49.68 4.95
CA GLY A 49 37.75 -51.13 4.83
C GLY A 49 38.50 -51.49 3.52
N GLY A 50 39.79 -51.89 3.60
CA GLY A 50 40.61 -52.75 2.67
C GLY A 50 40.79 -52.34 1.18
N MET A 51 41.75 -52.77 0.33
CA MET A 51 42.95 -53.64 0.23
C MET A 51 43.63 -53.22 -1.12
N SER A 52 44.93 -52.92 -1.28
CA SER A 52 46.12 -53.76 -1.54
C SER A 52 46.04 -54.93 -2.56
N SER A 53 46.67 -54.77 -3.74
CA SER A 53 47.45 -55.79 -4.51
C SER A 53 48.01 -55.14 -5.80
N THR A 54 49.33 -54.95 -6.01
CA THR A 54 50.41 -55.83 -6.52
C THR A 54 50.22 -56.50 -7.89
N GLY A 55 51.01 -56.02 -8.88
CA GLY A 55 51.99 -56.84 -9.61
C GLY A 55 51.71 -57.19 -11.09
N GLY A 56 52.71 -56.95 -11.96
CA GLY A 56 52.90 -57.68 -13.23
C GLY A 56 53.43 -56.85 -14.41
N MET A 57 54.67 -57.09 -14.84
CA MET A 57 55.29 -56.51 -16.05
C MET A 57 55.34 -57.57 -17.15
N GLY A 58 54.92 -57.25 -18.38
CA GLY A 58 55.15 -58.12 -19.54
C GLY A 58 54.55 -57.64 -20.87
N GLY A 59 55.35 -56.90 -21.65
CA GLY A 59 55.16 -56.68 -23.10
C GLY A 59 54.15 -55.58 -23.45
N ALA A 60 54.62 -54.37 -23.73
CA ALA A 60 53.77 -53.26 -24.16
C ALA A 60 53.01 -53.63 -25.47
N PRO A 61 51.67 -53.71 -25.46
CA PRO A 61 50.88 -53.86 -26.66
C PRO A 61 51.04 -52.62 -27.54
N ALA A 62 51.30 -52.80 -28.83
CA ALA A 62 51.28 -51.70 -29.79
C ALA A 62 49.82 -51.34 -30.10
N CYS A 63 49.39 -50.15 -29.70
CA CYS A 63 48.05 -49.64 -29.97
C CYS A 63 47.87 -49.20 -31.43
N GLY A 64 46.62 -49.17 -31.88
CA GLY A 64 46.27 -48.68 -33.23
C GLY A 64 46.50 -47.18 -33.40
N PRO A 65 46.38 -46.65 -34.62
CA PRO A 65 46.51 -45.21 -34.86
C PRO A 65 45.49 -44.42 -34.02
N ASN A 66 45.94 -43.31 -33.44
CA ASN A 66 45.18 -42.43 -32.52
C ASN A 66 44.79 -43.06 -31.17
N GLN A 67 45.45 -44.15 -30.76
CA GLN A 67 45.30 -44.73 -29.43
C GLN A 67 46.61 -44.70 -28.65
N GLU A 68 46.51 -44.43 -27.36
CA GLU A 68 47.62 -44.45 -26.40
C GLU A 68 47.52 -45.70 -25.52
N LEU A 69 48.68 -46.24 -25.13
CA LEU A 69 48.75 -47.38 -24.23
C LEU A 69 48.65 -46.93 -22.77
N CYS A 70 47.52 -47.21 -22.12
CA CYS A 70 47.27 -46.90 -20.72
C CYS A 70 47.27 -48.17 -19.88
N GLY A 71 48.47 -48.53 -19.38
CA GLY A 71 48.70 -49.81 -18.72
C GLY A 71 48.76 -50.95 -19.75
N GLU A 72 47.80 -51.87 -19.68
CA GLU A 72 47.67 -52.98 -20.63
C GLU A 72 46.60 -52.74 -21.70
N THR A 73 45.89 -51.61 -21.63
CA THR A 73 44.74 -51.31 -22.49
C THR A 73 45.06 -50.14 -23.42
N CYS A 74 44.72 -50.29 -24.70
CA CYS A 74 44.74 -49.19 -25.66
C CYS A 74 43.47 -48.34 -25.54
N THR A 75 43.62 -47.05 -25.34
CA THR A 75 42.49 -46.10 -25.29
C THR A 75 42.70 -44.92 -26.23
N ASP A 76 41.61 -44.40 -26.76
CA ASP A 76 41.61 -43.17 -27.55
C ASP A 76 41.48 -41.98 -26.59
N THR A 77 42.62 -41.36 -26.28
CA THR A 77 42.68 -40.23 -25.35
C THR A 77 41.98 -38.98 -25.90
N GLN A 78 41.54 -38.95 -27.16
CA GLN A 78 40.81 -37.81 -27.71
C GLN A 78 39.31 -37.83 -27.40
N ILE A 79 38.75 -38.99 -27.07
CA ILE A 79 37.30 -39.18 -26.87
C ILE A 79 36.94 -40.03 -25.64
N ASP A 80 37.89 -40.74 -25.04
CA ASP A 80 37.65 -41.52 -23.83
C ASP A 80 37.62 -40.61 -22.59
N ALA A 81 36.43 -40.49 -21.99
CA ALA A 81 36.22 -39.73 -20.76
C ALA A 81 37.00 -40.26 -19.55
N ALA A 82 37.46 -41.51 -19.54
CA ALA A 82 38.29 -42.05 -18.47
C ALA A 82 39.79 -41.76 -18.64
N ASN A 83 40.24 -41.40 -19.85
CA ASN A 83 41.64 -41.24 -20.23
C ASN A 83 41.85 -40.00 -21.13
N CYS A 84 41.21 -38.88 -20.80
CA CYS A 84 41.12 -37.75 -21.71
C CYS A 84 42.43 -36.94 -21.78
N GLY A 85 43.04 -36.83 -22.95
CA GLY A 85 44.33 -36.17 -23.18
C GLY A 85 45.54 -36.97 -22.73
N THR A 86 45.44 -37.70 -21.61
CA THR A 86 46.45 -38.62 -21.09
C THR A 86 45.80 -39.79 -20.33
N CYS A 87 46.53 -40.88 -20.15
CA CYS A 87 46.10 -42.02 -19.34
C CYS A 87 45.66 -41.63 -17.92
N ALA A 88 44.57 -42.26 -17.45
CA ALA A 88 43.96 -42.04 -16.15
C ALA A 88 43.51 -40.60 -15.84
N ASN A 89 43.44 -39.72 -16.84
CA ASN A 89 42.83 -38.40 -16.70
C ASN A 89 41.31 -38.51 -16.93
N THR A 90 40.58 -38.84 -15.88
CA THR A 90 39.13 -38.98 -15.92
C THR A 90 38.44 -37.62 -15.87
N CYS A 91 37.54 -37.35 -16.82
CA CYS A 91 36.72 -36.15 -16.83
C CYS A 91 35.75 -36.11 -15.64
N ALA A 92 35.45 -34.91 -15.16
CA ALA A 92 34.52 -34.75 -14.05
C ALA A 92 33.08 -35.13 -14.48
N SER A 93 32.20 -35.38 -13.51
CA SER A 93 30.80 -35.67 -13.80
C SER A 93 30.14 -34.53 -14.58
N GLY A 94 29.59 -34.84 -15.76
CA GLY A 94 28.97 -33.87 -16.67
C GLY A 94 29.89 -33.36 -17.80
N GLU A 95 31.17 -33.72 -17.77
CA GLU A 95 32.11 -33.43 -18.84
C GLU A 95 32.22 -34.60 -19.83
N VAL A 96 32.52 -34.26 -21.09
CA VAL A 96 32.87 -35.22 -22.14
C VAL A 96 34.31 -34.97 -22.56
N CYS A 97 35.00 -36.03 -23.01
CA CYS A 97 36.29 -35.86 -23.65
C CYS A 97 36.09 -35.42 -25.10
N SER A 98 36.64 -34.27 -25.45
CA SER A 98 36.63 -33.77 -26.82
C SER A 98 38.01 -33.26 -27.18
N LEU A 99 38.62 -33.87 -28.21
CA LEU A 99 39.96 -33.53 -28.69
C LEU A 99 41.04 -33.57 -27.60
N GLY A 100 40.92 -34.51 -26.67
CA GLY A 100 41.89 -34.70 -25.58
C GLY A 100 41.77 -33.69 -24.45
N SER A 101 40.64 -32.99 -24.34
CA SER A 101 40.32 -32.11 -23.22
C SER A 101 38.93 -32.39 -22.67
N CYS A 102 38.81 -32.46 -21.36
CA CYS A 102 37.51 -32.56 -20.69
C CYS A 102 36.79 -31.21 -20.83
N SER A 103 35.58 -31.25 -21.37
CA SER A 103 34.74 -30.06 -21.56
C SER A 103 33.33 -30.36 -21.09
N LEU A 104 32.70 -29.40 -20.43
CA LEU A 104 31.31 -29.52 -19.99
C LEU A 104 30.38 -29.74 -21.18
N SER A 105 29.55 -30.79 -21.13
CA SER A 105 28.55 -31.06 -22.16
C SER A 105 27.16 -30.81 -21.61
N CYS A 106 26.48 -29.78 -22.11
CA CYS A 106 25.12 -29.46 -21.70
C CYS A 106 24.10 -30.25 -22.53
N GLY A 107 23.41 -31.18 -21.86
CA GLY A 107 22.32 -31.97 -22.44
C GLY A 107 20.94 -31.33 -22.24
N GLY A 108 19.92 -31.87 -22.89
CA GLY A 108 18.52 -31.53 -22.59
C GLY A 108 18.09 -30.11 -22.96
N GLY A 109 18.75 -29.47 -23.94
CA GLY A 109 18.42 -28.10 -24.36
C GLY A 109 18.96 -27.00 -23.45
N THR A 110 19.85 -27.36 -22.51
CA THR A 110 20.56 -26.39 -21.66
C THR A 110 21.78 -25.83 -22.38
N THR A 111 22.16 -24.59 -22.04
CA THR A 111 23.29 -23.86 -22.62
C THR A 111 24.43 -23.78 -21.62
N GLN A 112 25.66 -23.94 -22.08
CA GLN A 112 26.85 -23.76 -21.23
C GLN A 112 27.04 -22.28 -20.90
N CYS A 113 26.87 -21.93 -19.63
CA CYS A 113 27.14 -20.62 -19.05
C CYS A 113 28.32 -20.73 -18.08
N GLY A 114 29.53 -20.52 -18.59
CA GLY A 114 30.76 -20.72 -17.82
C GLY A 114 30.97 -22.20 -17.48
N SER A 115 30.98 -22.53 -16.19
CA SER A 115 31.16 -23.89 -15.65
C SER A 115 29.84 -24.58 -15.30
N SER A 116 28.70 -24.10 -15.81
CA SER A 116 27.39 -24.67 -15.51
C SER A 116 26.49 -24.73 -16.74
N CYS A 117 25.61 -25.73 -16.77
CA CYS A 117 24.58 -25.86 -17.79
C CYS A 117 23.30 -25.22 -17.29
N ILE A 118 22.83 -24.19 -17.99
CA ILE A 118 21.66 -23.40 -17.59
C ILE A 118 20.58 -23.52 -18.66
N ASP A 119 19.34 -23.72 -18.22
CA ASP A 119 18.19 -23.66 -19.09
C ASP A 119 17.84 -22.19 -19.40
N THR A 120 18.41 -21.68 -20.49
CA THR A 120 18.18 -20.31 -20.94
C THR A 120 16.75 -20.07 -21.43
N SER A 121 15.90 -21.11 -21.50
CA SER A 121 14.51 -20.96 -21.94
C SER A 121 13.57 -20.49 -20.82
N ASN A 122 13.95 -20.70 -19.55
CA ASN A 122 13.12 -20.41 -18.38
C ASN A 122 13.86 -19.79 -17.18
N ASP A 123 15.19 -19.69 -17.21
CA ASP A 123 15.96 -19.02 -16.16
C ASP A 123 15.89 -17.48 -16.29
N PRO A 124 15.27 -16.75 -15.34
CA PRO A 124 15.20 -15.29 -15.36
C PRO A 124 16.56 -14.58 -15.29
N ALA A 125 17.62 -15.25 -14.83
CA ALA A 125 18.97 -14.70 -14.78
C ALA A 125 19.78 -14.95 -16.06
N ASN A 126 19.29 -15.80 -16.98
CA ASN A 126 20.00 -16.23 -18.18
C ASN A 126 19.04 -16.41 -19.38
N CYS A 127 18.06 -15.51 -19.53
CA CYS A 127 16.96 -15.68 -20.45
C CYS A 127 17.37 -15.45 -21.92
N GLY A 128 17.30 -16.50 -22.73
CA GLY A 128 17.70 -16.52 -24.15
C GLY A 128 19.21 -16.62 -24.36
N ALA A 129 20.02 -16.13 -23.42
CA ALA A 129 21.48 -16.29 -23.40
C ALA A 129 22.04 -16.13 -21.98
N CYS A 130 23.26 -16.64 -21.75
CA CYS A 130 23.96 -16.52 -20.49
C CYS A 130 24.15 -15.05 -20.07
N GLY A 131 23.81 -14.73 -18.82
CA GLY A 131 23.91 -13.37 -18.27
C GLY A 131 22.82 -12.40 -18.72
N THR A 132 21.87 -12.82 -19.54
CA THR A 132 20.70 -11.99 -19.90
C THR A 132 19.67 -12.06 -18.77
N VAL A 133 19.65 -11.03 -17.94
CA VAL A 133 18.74 -10.95 -16.79
C VAL A 133 17.44 -10.24 -17.20
N CYS A 134 16.29 -10.83 -16.86
CA CYS A 134 14.99 -10.20 -17.05
C CYS A 134 14.78 -9.03 -16.08
N ALA A 135 14.03 -8.01 -16.50
CA ALA A 135 13.73 -6.88 -15.63
C ALA A 135 12.85 -7.30 -14.44
N ALA A 136 12.84 -6.50 -13.38
CA ALA A 136 11.98 -6.77 -12.23
C ALA A 136 10.51 -6.87 -12.65
N GLY A 137 9.85 -7.98 -12.31
CA GLY A 137 8.45 -8.26 -12.68
C GLY A 137 8.29 -9.04 -13.99
N GLU A 138 9.37 -9.27 -14.74
CA GLU A 138 9.37 -10.14 -15.91
C GLU A 138 9.73 -11.57 -15.53
N VAL A 139 9.21 -12.53 -16.31
CA VAL A 139 9.59 -13.94 -16.25
C VAL A 139 10.28 -14.32 -17.54
N CYS A 140 11.15 -15.33 -17.49
CA CYS A 140 11.70 -15.92 -18.69
C CYS A 140 10.73 -16.99 -19.22
N SER A 141 10.28 -16.83 -20.46
CA SER A 141 9.44 -17.81 -21.14
C SER A 141 9.91 -18.00 -22.58
N ALA A 142 10.24 -19.25 -22.94
CA ALA A 142 10.79 -19.60 -24.24
C ALA A 142 12.00 -18.74 -24.66
N GLY A 143 12.86 -18.41 -23.68
CA GLY A 143 14.07 -17.61 -23.90
C GLY A 143 13.81 -16.11 -24.13
N LYS A 144 12.63 -15.62 -23.74
CA LYS A 144 12.29 -14.19 -23.79
C LYS A 144 11.78 -13.72 -22.44
N CYS A 145 12.27 -12.57 -22.00
CA CYS A 145 11.71 -11.88 -20.85
C CYS A 145 10.36 -11.29 -21.24
N ALA A 146 9.34 -11.60 -20.45
CA ALA A 146 7.99 -11.08 -20.63
C ALA A 146 7.41 -10.69 -19.28
N LEU A 147 6.76 -9.52 -19.25
CA LEU A 147 6.00 -9.08 -18.08
C LEU A 147 4.87 -10.08 -17.81
N THR A 148 4.80 -10.58 -16.59
CA THR A 148 3.72 -11.46 -16.16
C THR A 148 2.88 -10.77 -15.10
N CYS A 149 1.59 -10.65 -15.38
CA CYS A 149 0.64 -10.02 -14.48
C CYS A 149 -0.02 -11.07 -13.59
N SER A 150 0.34 -11.03 -12.31
CA SER A 150 -0.17 -11.93 -11.27
C SER A 150 -1.50 -11.43 -10.70
N GLY A 151 -2.28 -12.32 -10.07
CA GLY A 151 -3.47 -11.93 -9.29
C GLY A 151 -4.66 -11.44 -10.11
N GLY A 152 -4.76 -11.84 -11.39
CA GLY A 152 -5.87 -11.44 -12.27
C GLY A 152 -5.72 -10.03 -12.87
N SER A 153 -4.57 -9.38 -12.68
CA SER A 153 -4.24 -8.13 -13.36
C SER A 153 -3.96 -8.35 -14.86
N THR A 154 -4.26 -7.34 -15.67
CA THR A 154 -4.10 -7.36 -17.13
C THR A 154 -2.86 -6.57 -17.53
N GLN A 155 -2.11 -7.08 -18.51
CA GLN A 155 -0.97 -6.37 -19.06
C GLN A 155 -1.42 -5.20 -19.93
N CYS A 156 -1.17 -3.98 -19.46
CA CYS A 156 -1.40 -2.73 -20.18
C CYS A 156 -0.05 -2.12 -20.55
N GLY A 157 0.50 -2.55 -21.69
CA GLY A 157 1.86 -2.18 -22.11
C GLY A 157 2.91 -2.80 -21.19
N ASN A 158 3.63 -1.93 -20.46
CA ASN A 158 4.69 -2.33 -19.52
C ASN A 158 4.21 -2.33 -18.05
N LEU A 159 2.90 -2.28 -17.82
CA LEU A 159 2.31 -2.25 -16.49
C LEU A 159 1.27 -3.36 -16.35
N CYS A 160 1.17 -3.91 -15.14
CA CYS A 160 0.08 -4.80 -14.76
C CYS A 160 -0.98 -3.98 -14.04
N VAL A 161 -2.18 -3.97 -14.60
CA VAL A 161 -3.28 -3.13 -14.14
C VAL A 161 -4.48 -3.99 -13.79
N ASP A 162 -5.09 -3.72 -12.65
CA ASP A 162 -6.37 -4.33 -12.29
C ASP A 162 -7.51 -3.59 -13.00
N VAL A 163 -7.85 -4.09 -14.20
CA VAL A 163 -8.93 -3.54 -15.01
C VAL A 163 -10.31 -3.68 -14.36
N SER A 164 -10.44 -4.40 -13.25
CA SER A 164 -11.72 -4.56 -12.55
C SER A 164 -12.09 -3.36 -11.67
N ASN A 165 -11.09 -2.56 -11.27
CA ASN A 165 -11.27 -1.45 -10.32
C ASN A 165 -10.45 -0.19 -10.64
N ASP A 166 -9.56 -0.21 -11.64
CA ASP A 166 -8.81 0.98 -12.04
C ASP A 166 -9.69 1.92 -12.90
N PRO A 167 -10.00 3.14 -12.43
CA PRO A 167 -10.77 4.12 -13.20
C PRO A 167 -10.10 4.59 -14.50
N ALA A 168 -8.79 4.39 -14.66
CA ALA A 168 -8.06 4.73 -15.88
C ALA A 168 -7.99 3.57 -16.90
N ASN A 169 -8.40 2.35 -16.52
CA ASN A 169 -8.27 1.14 -17.34
C ASN A 169 -9.45 0.18 -17.11
N CYS A 170 -10.67 0.71 -16.99
CA CYS A 170 -11.82 -0.06 -16.54
C CYS A 170 -12.35 -1.03 -17.61
N GLY A 171 -12.33 -2.32 -17.32
CA GLY A 171 -12.73 -3.41 -18.21
C GLY A 171 -11.66 -3.78 -19.25
N MET A 172 -10.88 -2.81 -19.72
CA MET A 172 -9.71 -3.02 -20.58
C MET A 172 -8.73 -1.84 -20.50
N CYS A 173 -7.50 -2.07 -20.93
CA CYS A 173 -6.45 -1.05 -20.95
C CYS A 173 -6.86 0.20 -21.73
N GLY A 174 -6.67 1.37 -21.11
CA GLY A 174 -6.98 2.68 -21.70
C GLY A 174 -8.45 3.11 -21.62
N THR A 175 -9.34 2.28 -21.08
CA THR A 175 -10.73 2.70 -20.84
C THR A 175 -10.82 3.56 -19.59
N VAL A 176 -10.95 4.87 -19.78
CA VAL A 176 -11.07 5.83 -18.67
C VAL A 176 -12.54 6.06 -18.33
N CYS A 177 -12.89 5.92 -17.06
CA CYS A 177 -14.22 6.27 -16.56
C CYS A 177 -14.45 7.78 -16.57
N GLY A 178 -15.69 8.19 -16.85
CA GLY A 178 -16.11 9.58 -16.87
C GLY A 178 -16.01 10.25 -15.50
N ALA A 179 -16.08 11.57 -15.48
CA ALA A 179 -16.06 12.33 -14.23
C ALA A 179 -17.22 11.92 -13.31
N GLY A 180 -16.90 11.48 -12.09
CA GLY A 180 -17.87 11.03 -11.09
C GLY A 180 -18.21 9.53 -11.17
N GLU A 181 -17.66 8.82 -12.16
CA GLU A 181 -17.77 7.37 -12.26
C GLU A 181 -16.63 6.68 -11.52
N VAL A 182 -16.92 5.48 -11.01
CA VAL A 182 -15.93 4.56 -10.45
C VAL A 182 -15.87 3.32 -11.33
N CYS A 183 -14.71 2.67 -11.36
CA CYS A 183 -14.63 1.35 -11.96
C CYS A 183 -15.07 0.29 -10.95
N SER A 184 -16.07 -0.51 -11.32
CA SER A 184 -16.55 -1.61 -10.49
C SER A 184 -16.80 -2.83 -11.37
N ALA A 185 -16.09 -3.92 -11.07
CA ALA A 185 -16.15 -5.17 -11.82
C ALA A 185 -15.95 -4.97 -13.35
N GLY A 186 -15.02 -4.07 -13.71
CA GLY A 186 -14.68 -3.78 -15.09
C GLY A 186 -15.69 -2.90 -15.83
N ASN A 187 -16.61 -2.26 -15.10
CA ASN A 187 -17.58 -1.33 -15.68
C ASN A 187 -17.51 0.03 -14.98
N CYS A 188 -17.50 1.10 -15.78
CA CYS A 188 -17.64 2.44 -15.26
C CYS A 188 -19.09 2.65 -14.82
N ALA A 189 -19.27 3.00 -13.56
CA ALA A 189 -20.57 3.25 -12.97
C ALA A 189 -20.56 4.54 -12.17
N LEU A 190 -21.58 5.37 -12.40
CA LEU A 190 -21.78 6.59 -11.63
C LEU A 190 -22.02 6.24 -10.16
N THR A 191 -21.19 6.78 -9.26
CA THR A 191 -21.37 6.59 -7.82
C THR A 191 -21.78 7.90 -7.16
N CYS A 192 -22.99 7.92 -6.61
CA CYS A 192 -23.54 9.08 -5.95
C CYS A 192 -23.14 9.13 -4.48
N SER A 193 -22.25 10.07 -4.15
CA SER A 193 -21.77 10.32 -2.79
C SER A 193 -22.60 11.40 -2.08
N GLY A 194 -22.48 11.49 -0.75
CA GLY A 194 -23.11 12.58 0.02
C GLY A 194 -24.63 12.50 0.13
N GLY A 195 -25.22 11.30 0.02
CA GLY A 195 -26.67 11.09 0.11
C GLY A 195 -27.44 11.53 -1.14
N THR A 196 -26.76 11.74 -2.26
CA THR A 196 -27.38 12.01 -3.56
C THR A 196 -27.89 10.71 -4.20
N THR A 197 -28.94 10.82 -5.02
CA THR A 197 -29.56 9.70 -5.73
C THR A 197 -29.19 9.75 -7.20
N GLN A 198 -28.88 8.59 -7.79
CA GLN A 198 -28.64 8.49 -9.21
C GLN A 198 -29.94 8.67 -10.00
N CYS A 199 -30.01 9.76 -10.77
CA CYS A 199 -31.09 10.07 -11.69
C CYS A 199 -30.54 10.05 -13.12
N GLY A 200 -30.54 8.87 -13.74
CA GLY A 200 -29.86 8.63 -15.02
C GLY A 200 -28.34 8.76 -14.86
N ASN A 201 -27.76 9.74 -15.56
CA ASN A 201 -26.31 10.00 -15.56
C ASN A 201 -25.92 11.17 -14.64
N LEU A 202 -26.82 11.60 -13.73
CA LEU A 202 -26.51 12.62 -12.73
C LEU A 202 -26.78 12.11 -11.32
N CYS A 203 -25.94 12.56 -10.39
CA CYS A 203 -26.20 12.45 -8.97
C CYS A 203 -26.94 13.68 -8.49
N VAL A 204 -28.16 13.48 -7.99
CA VAL A 204 -29.08 14.55 -7.62
C VAL A 204 -29.44 14.44 -6.15
N ASP A 205 -29.37 15.55 -5.40
CA ASP A 205 -29.96 15.61 -4.06
C ASP A 205 -31.48 15.72 -4.18
N VAL A 206 -32.16 14.58 -4.21
CA VAL A 206 -33.62 14.48 -4.30
C VAL A 206 -34.34 15.13 -3.11
N SER A 207 -33.63 15.46 -2.03
CA SER A 207 -34.22 16.17 -0.89
C SER A 207 -34.41 17.67 -1.17
N ASN A 208 -33.75 18.23 -2.18
CA ASN A 208 -33.68 19.67 -2.43
C ASN A 208 -33.80 20.09 -3.91
N ASP A 209 -33.69 19.14 -4.83
CA ASP A 209 -33.77 19.39 -6.25
C ASP A 209 -35.24 19.65 -6.69
N PRO A 210 -35.54 20.82 -7.31
CA PRO A 210 -36.89 21.15 -7.75
C PRO A 210 -37.49 20.23 -8.82
N ALA A 211 -36.65 19.57 -9.63
CA ALA A 211 -37.02 18.65 -10.69
C ALA A 211 -37.01 17.17 -10.26
N ASN A 212 -36.42 16.84 -9.10
CA ASN A 212 -36.24 15.47 -8.60
C ASN A 212 -36.67 15.31 -7.12
N CYS A 213 -37.81 15.88 -6.78
CA CYS A 213 -38.35 16.00 -5.42
C CYS A 213 -38.74 14.65 -4.80
N GLY A 214 -37.89 14.10 -3.94
CA GLY A 214 -38.08 12.83 -3.23
C GLY A 214 -37.78 11.59 -4.07
N MET A 215 -37.82 11.69 -5.39
CA MET A 215 -37.38 10.67 -6.34
C MET A 215 -37.07 11.33 -7.70
N CYS A 216 -36.33 10.64 -8.56
CA CYS A 216 -35.98 11.12 -9.88
C CYS A 216 -37.21 11.44 -10.75
N GLY A 217 -37.13 12.53 -11.51
CA GLY A 217 -38.19 12.96 -12.44
C GLY A 217 -39.46 13.53 -11.78
N THR A 218 -39.50 13.66 -10.44
CA THR A 218 -40.66 14.23 -9.74
C THR A 218 -40.49 15.72 -9.53
N VAL A 219 -41.25 16.56 -10.25
CA VAL A 219 -41.23 18.01 -10.03
C VAL A 219 -41.89 18.33 -8.67
N CYS A 220 -41.25 19.18 -7.87
CA CYS A 220 -41.85 19.60 -6.61
C CYS A 220 -43.12 20.43 -6.86
N GLY A 221 -44.23 20.06 -6.21
CA GLY A 221 -45.36 20.97 -6.03
C GLY A 221 -44.97 22.18 -5.17
N ARG A 222 -45.33 23.40 -5.58
CA ARG A 222 -44.96 24.68 -4.94
C ARG A 222 -45.10 24.68 -3.40
N ALA A 223 -46.13 24.01 -2.87
CA ALA A 223 -46.40 23.94 -1.44
C ALA A 223 -45.51 22.96 -0.64
N ARG A 224 -44.94 21.91 -1.28
CA ARG A 224 -44.03 20.96 -0.61
C ARG A 224 -42.60 21.47 -0.58
N TYR A 225 -42.13 22.06 -1.68
CA TYR A 225 -40.80 22.68 -1.76
C TYR A 225 -40.65 23.82 -0.74
N ALA A 226 -41.63 24.74 -0.67
CA ALA A 226 -41.61 25.85 0.26
C ALA A 226 -41.53 25.39 1.73
N ARG A 227 -42.26 24.35 2.13
CA ARG A 227 -42.22 23.81 3.50
C ARG A 227 -40.84 23.27 3.89
N ARG A 228 -40.16 22.56 2.99
CA ARG A 228 -38.80 22.04 3.24
C ARG A 228 -37.75 23.16 3.25
N ALA A 229 -37.84 24.12 2.34
CA ALA A 229 -36.96 25.29 2.31
C ALA A 229 -37.08 26.12 3.59
N ILE A 230 -38.30 26.35 4.09
CA ILE A 230 -38.54 27.07 5.35
C ILE A 230 -37.95 26.33 6.54
N ALA A 231 -38.08 25.00 6.61
CA ALA A 231 -37.50 24.20 7.71
C ALA A 231 -35.96 24.31 7.76
N ARG A 232 -35.28 24.26 6.60
CA ARG A 232 -33.82 24.46 6.52
C ARG A 232 -33.40 25.86 6.93
N TYR A 233 -34.13 26.87 6.45
CA TYR A 233 -33.87 28.25 6.84
C TYR A 233 -34.00 28.45 8.37
N ARG A 234 -35.03 27.86 8.99
CA ARG A 234 -35.19 27.87 10.46
C ARG A 234 -34.02 27.19 11.17
N ALA A 235 -33.62 26.01 10.73
CA ALA A 235 -32.48 25.29 11.34
C ALA A 235 -31.14 26.03 11.19
N ALA A 236 -30.93 26.76 10.08
CA ALA A 236 -29.75 27.59 9.87
C ALA A 236 -29.77 28.81 10.81
N VAL A 237 -30.92 29.46 10.95
CA VAL A 237 -31.12 30.59 11.89
C VAL A 237 -30.93 30.14 13.34
N GLU A 238 -31.42 28.95 13.72
CA GLU A 238 -31.22 28.38 15.05
C GLU A 238 -29.75 28.12 15.36
N ARG A 239 -28.98 27.56 14.42
CA ARG A 239 -27.53 27.36 14.58
C ARG A 239 -26.80 28.69 14.78
N ARG A 240 -27.13 29.70 13.99
CA ARG A 240 -26.56 31.06 14.13
C ARG A 240 -26.93 31.67 15.49
N ASN A 241 -28.18 31.52 15.92
CA ASN A 241 -28.65 32.00 17.23
C ASN A 241 -27.96 31.27 18.39
N ALA A 242 -27.74 29.95 18.28
CA ALA A 242 -27.01 29.17 19.27
C ALA A 242 -25.54 29.62 19.36
N ALA A 243 -24.89 29.87 18.22
CA ALA A 243 -23.54 30.42 18.18
C ALA A 243 -23.45 31.80 18.85
N MET A 244 -24.42 32.70 18.58
CA MET A 244 -24.52 34.01 19.24
C MET A 244 -24.72 33.88 20.76
N ARG A 245 -25.56 32.93 21.21
CA ARG A 245 -25.77 32.65 22.65
C ARG A 245 -24.49 32.15 23.32
N ALA A 246 -23.80 31.20 22.70
CA ALA A 246 -22.52 30.67 23.21
C ALA A 246 -21.43 31.75 23.28
N TRP A 247 -21.35 32.62 22.27
CA TRP A 247 -20.44 33.77 22.27
C TRP A 247 -20.78 34.79 23.37
N THR A 248 -22.06 35.09 23.56
CA THR A 248 -22.53 35.99 24.63
C THR A 248 -22.16 35.44 26.01
N CYS A 249 -22.38 34.13 26.25
CA CYS A 249 -22.05 33.48 27.52
C CYS A 249 -20.54 33.54 27.84
N ARG A 250 -19.69 33.20 26.86
CA ARG A 250 -18.22 33.31 27.00
C ARG A 250 -17.75 34.73 27.27
N THR A 251 -18.40 35.72 26.67
CA THR A 251 -18.05 37.13 26.86
C THR A 251 -18.33 37.57 28.29
N ILE A 252 -19.50 37.23 28.82
CA ILE A 252 -19.88 37.64 30.17
C ILE A 252 -19.06 36.89 31.24
N GLN A 253 -18.81 35.59 31.08
CA GLN A 253 -17.91 34.84 31.99
C GLN A 253 -16.52 35.48 32.08
N ARG A 254 -15.97 35.96 30.95
CA ARG A 254 -14.66 36.61 30.91
C ARG A 254 -14.67 38.03 31.47
N THR A 255 -15.74 38.80 31.29
CA THR A 255 -15.87 40.13 31.92
C THR A 255 -16.11 40.02 33.41
N ALA A 256 -16.91 39.05 33.87
CA ALA A 256 -17.11 38.75 35.28
C ALA A 256 -15.80 38.27 35.93
N GLY A 257 -15.05 37.38 35.28
CA GLY A 257 -13.72 36.97 35.73
C GLY A 257 -12.72 38.11 35.80
N CYS A 258 -12.78 39.08 34.88
CA CYS A 258 -12.00 40.30 34.98
C CYS A 258 -12.43 41.16 36.19
N ALA A 259 -13.72 41.37 36.39
CA ALA A 259 -14.22 42.14 37.54
C ALA A 259 -13.78 41.54 38.88
N VAL A 260 -13.88 40.21 39.04
CA VAL A 260 -13.45 39.49 40.25
C VAL A 260 -11.93 39.59 40.46
N ARG A 261 -11.13 39.41 39.41
CA ARG A 261 -9.66 39.46 39.50
C ARG A 261 -9.12 40.85 39.90
N TYR A 262 -9.88 41.91 39.65
CA TYR A 262 -9.47 43.30 39.94
C TYR A 262 -10.20 43.96 41.12
N ALA A 263 -11.21 43.31 41.70
CA ALA A 263 -11.97 43.80 42.86
C ALA A 263 -11.12 44.00 44.13
N GLY A 264 -10.00 43.28 44.27
CA GLY A 264 -9.11 43.38 45.44
C GLY A 264 -8.04 44.49 45.39
N ARG A 265 -7.99 45.34 44.36
CA ARG A 265 -6.92 46.36 44.19
C ARG A 265 -7.49 47.74 43.92
N ALA A 266 -8.00 48.40 44.96
CA ALA A 266 -8.68 49.71 44.88
C ALA A 266 -7.90 50.81 44.12
N LYS A 267 -6.57 50.84 44.20
CA LYS A 267 -5.72 51.82 43.45
C LYS A 267 -5.59 51.54 41.95
N TYR A 268 -5.91 50.33 41.48
CA TYR A 268 -5.78 49.94 40.07
C TYR A 268 -7.13 49.83 39.34
N ALA A 269 -8.24 50.05 40.05
CA ALA A 269 -9.60 49.87 39.54
C ALA A 269 -9.87 50.64 38.24
N ARG A 270 -9.49 51.92 38.13
CA ARG A 270 -9.76 52.74 36.93
C ARG A 270 -9.00 52.25 35.68
N ARG A 271 -7.71 51.91 35.81
CA ARG A 271 -6.92 51.36 34.70
C ARG A 271 -7.36 49.94 34.33
N ALA A 272 -7.76 49.14 35.33
CA ALA A 272 -8.29 47.81 35.11
C ALA A 272 -9.66 47.84 34.38
N ILE A 273 -10.58 48.72 34.79
CA ILE A 273 -11.87 48.93 34.13
C ILE A 273 -11.67 49.37 32.68
N ALA A 274 -10.76 50.31 32.42
CA ALA A 274 -10.46 50.76 31.05
C ALA A 274 -9.93 49.62 30.15
N ARG A 275 -9.03 48.77 30.68
CA ARG A 275 -8.53 47.58 29.96
C ARG A 275 -9.64 46.55 29.71
N CYS A 276 -10.55 46.36 30.66
CA CYS A 276 -11.70 45.47 30.49
C CYS A 276 -12.65 46.00 29.41
N ARG A 277 -12.88 47.31 29.37
CA ARG A 277 -13.73 47.97 28.37
C ARG A 277 -13.15 47.84 26.95
N ALA A 278 -11.87 48.15 26.78
CA ALA A 278 -11.18 47.99 25.51
C ALA A 278 -11.13 46.52 25.03
N ALA A 279 -10.99 45.56 25.96
CA ALA A 279 -11.04 44.14 25.63
C ALA A 279 -12.45 43.66 25.23
N ALA A 280 -13.51 44.25 25.79
CA ALA A 280 -14.88 43.99 25.39
C ALA A 280 -15.19 44.56 23.99
N GLU A 281 -14.74 45.78 23.70
CA GLU A 281 -14.93 46.44 22.40
C GLU A 281 -14.25 45.68 21.25
N ARG A 282 -12.99 45.24 21.42
CA ARG A 282 -12.28 44.43 20.41
C ARG A 282 -12.97 43.09 20.13
N ARG A 283 -13.68 42.53 21.11
CA ARG A 283 -14.40 41.26 20.95
C ARG A 283 -15.73 41.46 20.25
N ASN A 284 -16.45 42.55 20.55
CA ASN A 284 -17.67 42.92 19.82
C ASN A 284 -17.38 43.09 18.32
N ALA A 285 -16.19 43.57 17.96
CA ALA A 285 -15.74 43.67 16.57
C ALA A 285 -15.43 42.32 15.90
N ALA A 286 -15.23 41.24 16.66
CA ALA A 286 -14.93 39.89 16.15
C ALA A 286 -16.18 38.98 16.08
N MET A 287 -17.38 39.56 16.18
CA MET A 287 -18.64 38.81 16.08
C MET A 287 -18.83 38.33 14.63
N PRO A 288 -19.12 37.03 14.40
CA PRO A 288 -19.43 36.53 13.06
C PRO A 288 -20.70 37.19 12.52
N ALA A 289 -20.64 37.62 11.25
CA ALA A 289 -21.72 38.30 10.54
C ALA A 289 -22.88 37.38 10.14
#